data_AF-A0A5K0VB20-F1
#
_entry.id   AF-A0A5K0VB20-F1
#
_cell.length_a   1.000
_cell.length_b   1.000
_cell.length_c   1.000
_cell.angle_alpha   90.00
_cell.angle_beta   90.00
_cell.angle_gamma   90.00
#
_symmetry.space_group_name_H-M   'P 1'
#
loop_
_entity.id
_entity.type
_entity.pdbx_description
1 polymer ?
#
loop_
_entity_poly.entity_id
_entity_poly.type
_entity_poly.pdbx_seq_one_letter_code
_entity_poly.pdbx_strand_id
1 'polypeptide(L)' 'SHWLGRRYYKMGTEGNDVHKTNVPQVRVEFRHE' A
#
# COMPACT_ATOMS: atom_id res chain seq x y z
N SER A 1 -12.50 2.84 -1.16
CA SER A 1 -11.49 3.18 -2.20
C SER A 1 -11.01 4.64 -2.14
N HIS A 2 -11.78 5.58 -1.60
CA HIS A 2 -11.40 7.00 -1.59
C HIS A 2 -10.12 7.25 -0.77
N TRP A 3 -9.92 6.58 0.37
CA TRP A 3 -8.88 6.93 1.34
C TRP A 3 -7.57 6.16 1.16
N LEU A 4 -7.64 4.86 0.84
CA LEU A 4 -6.46 3.98 0.72
C LEU A 4 -6.06 3.68 -0.72
N GLY A 5 -6.82 4.19 -1.69
CA GLY A 5 -6.66 3.85 -3.10
C GLY A 5 -7.65 2.78 -3.55
N ARG A 6 -7.73 2.58 -4.86
CA ARG A 6 -8.67 1.61 -5.45
C ARG A 6 -8.23 0.16 -5.26
N ARG A 7 -6.94 -0.07 -5.01
CA ARG A 7 -6.32 -1.40 -4.89
C ARG A 7 -6.11 -1.87 -3.46
N TYR A 8 -6.69 -1.21 -2.46
CA TYR A 8 -6.47 -1.53 -1.03
C TYR A 8 -6.78 -2.98 -0.63
N TYR A 9 -7.56 -3.71 -1.42
CA TYR A 9 -7.89 -5.12 -1.21
C TYR A 9 -6.75 -6.07 -1.60
N LYS A 10 -5.75 -5.59 -2.35
CA LYS A 10 -4.56 -6.37 -2.71
C LYS A 10 -3.57 -6.35 -1.56
N MET A 11 -2.94 -7.50 -1.30
CA MET A 11 -1.90 -7.61 -0.28
C MET A 11 -0.57 -7.04 -0.78
N GLY A 12 0.31 -6.69 0.15
CA GLY A 12 1.65 -6.21 -0.16
C GLY A 12 1.67 -4.85 -0.84
N THR A 13 2.74 -4.59 -1.59
CA THR A 13 2.99 -3.30 -2.25
C THR A 13 2.04 -3.01 -3.40
N GLU A 14 1.34 -4.01 -3.93
CA GLU A 14 0.32 -3.82 -4.97
C GLU A 14 -0.92 -3.07 -4.49
N GLY A 15 -1.25 -3.19 -3.19
CA GLY A 15 -2.39 -2.52 -2.58
C GLY A 15 -2.07 -1.15 -1.99
N ASN A 16 -0.79 -0.82 -1.85
CA ASN A 16 -0.33 0.42 -1.26
C ASN A 16 -0.26 1.56 -2.29
N ASP A 17 -1.12 2.56 -2.12
CA ASP A 17 -1.08 3.80 -2.89
C ASP A 17 -0.30 4.86 -2.09
N VAL A 18 0.99 5.03 -2.40
CA VAL A 18 1.92 5.90 -1.65
C VAL A 18 1.42 7.34 -1.56
N HIS A 19 0.74 7.83 -2.60
CA HIS A 19 0.20 9.20 -2.63
C HIS A 19 -0.99 9.40 -1.69
N LYS A 20 -1.59 8.32 -1.19
CA LYS A 20 -2.72 8.36 -0.26
C LYS A 20 -2.37 7.89 1.15
N THR A 21 -1.54 6.86 1.25
CA THR A 21 -1.14 6.27 2.54
C THR A 21 0.08 6.98 3.13
N ASN A 22 0.86 7.69 2.33
CA ASN A 22 2.15 8.28 2.70
C ASN A 22 3.14 7.25 3.28
N VAL A 23 2.95 5.97 2.94
CA VAL A 23 3.83 4.87 3.34
C VAL A 23 4.63 4.45 2.12
N PRO A 24 5.98 4.53 2.15
CA PRO A 24 6.82 4.01 1.07
C PRO A 24 6.60 2.51 0.83
N GLN A 25 6.66 2.07 -0.42
CA GLN A 25 6.48 0.66 -0.79
C GLN A 25 7.47 -0.27 -0.06
N VAL A 26 8.74 0.16 0.09
CA VAL A 26 9.77 -0.63 0.78
C VAL A 26 9.40 -0.97 2.24
N ARG A 27 8.63 -0.10 2.92
CA ARG A 27 8.16 -0.35 4.29
C ARG A 27 7.06 -1.41 4.34
N VAL A 28 6.27 -1.51 3.28
CA VAL A 28 5.25 -2.56 3.13
C VAL A 28 5.90 -3.88 2.73
N GLU A 29 6.88 -3.86 1.82
CA GLU A 29 7.69 -5.03 1.45
C GLU A 29 8.35 -5.68 2.67
N PHE A 30 9.04 -4.91 3.50
CA PHE A 30 9.70 -5.43 4.72
C PHE A 30 8.74 -6.05 5.74
N ARG A 31 7.45 -5.72 5.72
CA ARG A 31 6.45 -6.32 6.63
C ARG A 31 6.00 -7.72 6.17
N HIS A 32 6.18 -8.03 4.89
CA HIS A 32 5.77 -9.31 4.29
C HIS A 32 6.93 -10.30 4.13
N GLU A 33 8.14 -9.92 4.56
CA GLU A 33 9.25 -10.82 4.88
C GLU A 33 9.13 -11.36 6.31
#